data_AF-A0A9N9IV04-F1
#
_entry.id   AF-A0A9N9IV04-F1
#
_cell.length_a   1.000
_cell.length_b   1.000
_cell.length_c   1.000
_cell.angle_alpha   90.00
_cell.angle_beta   90.00
_cell.angle_gamma   90.00
#
_symmetry.space_group_name_H-M   'P 1'
#
loop_
_entity.id
_entity.type
_entity.pdbx_description
1 polymer ?
#
loop_
_entity_poly.entity_id
_entity_poly.type
_entity_poly.pdbx_seq_one_letter_code
_entity_poly.pdbx_strand_id
1 'polypeptide(L)'
;EAAALHCLSVVKEHKLKPGDSFLVADCGGCTVDLTSRKLLPENKLSEITERIGDLCGSTFVDKEFLSWLGRKVGFKALESLKSNNYGQMQFLVQRFFCQRIKFKFNGELADFK
;
A
#
# COMPACT_ATOMS: atom_id res chain seq x y z
N GLU A 1 5.26 14.74 1.91
CA GLU A 1 5.50 15.83 2.89
C GLU A 1 4.41 15.91 3.96
N ALA A 2 3.13 15.96 3.57
CA ALA A 2 2.00 15.95 4.52
C ALA A 2 2.03 14.77 5.52
N ALA A 3 2.33 13.55 5.07
CA ALA A 3 2.47 12.38 5.95
C ALA A 3 3.55 12.56 7.03
N ALA A 4 4.70 13.16 6.69
CA ALA A 4 5.78 13.42 7.64
C ALA A 4 5.42 14.54 8.64
N LEU A 5 4.70 15.57 8.20
CA LEU A 5 4.15 16.60 9.10
C LEU A 5 3.09 16.04 10.04
N HIS A 6 2.25 15.12 9.56
CA HIS A 6 1.36 14.38 10.44
C HIS A 6 2.15 13.53 11.44
N CYS A 7 3.22 12.86 11.00
CA CYS A 7 4.08 12.12 11.93
C CYS A 7 4.60 13.02 13.07
N LEU A 8 4.91 14.31 12.88
CA LEU A 8 5.30 15.20 14.00
C LEU A 8 4.27 15.26 15.13
N SER A 9 2.97 15.19 14.82
CA SER A 9 1.94 15.20 15.86
C SER A 9 1.92 13.89 16.67
N VAL A 10 2.27 12.77 16.02
CA VAL A 10 2.29 11.42 16.63
C VAL A 10 3.65 11.07 17.23
N VAL A 11 4.73 11.71 16.77
CA VAL A 11 6.12 11.51 17.21
C VAL A 11 6.27 11.70 18.73
N LYS A 12 5.47 12.59 19.33
CA LYS A 12 5.44 12.78 20.79
C LYS A 12 5.04 11.51 21.54
N GLU A 13 4.15 10.70 20.96
CA GLU A 13 3.70 9.42 21.54
C GLU A 13 4.83 8.37 21.51
N HIS A 14 5.71 8.47 20.52
CA HIS A 14 6.87 7.59 20.35
C HIS A 14 8.15 8.07 21.05
N LYS A 15 8.08 9.17 21.84
CA LYS A 15 9.18 9.69 22.68
C LYS A 15 10.49 9.97 21.93
N LEU A 16 10.43 10.31 20.64
CA LEU A 16 11.62 10.69 19.88
C LEU A 16 12.20 12.01 20.39
N LYS A 17 13.53 12.13 20.35
CA LYS A 17 14.30 13.28 20.82
C LYS A 17 14.93 14.02 19.64
N PRO A 18 15.23 15.32 19.78
CA PRO A 18 16.05 16.01 18.80
C PRO A 18 17.35 15.24 18.53
N GLY A 19 17.64 14.96 17.26
CA GLY A 19 18.73 14.09 16.82
C GLY A 19 18.27 12.73 16.30
N ASP A 20 17.12 12.22 16.74
CA ASP A 20 16.58 10.94 16.30
C ASP A 20 16.10 11.01 14.84
N SER A 21 16.16 9.87 14.17
CA SER A 21 15.75 9.72 12.77
C SER A 21 14.66 8.66 12.65
N PHE A 22 13.75 8.86 11.70
CA PHE A 22 12.66 7.93 11.42
C PHE A 22 12.35 7.88 9.93
N LEU A 23 11.80 6.74 9.50
CA LEU A 23 11.35 6.52 8.14
C LEU A 23 9.82 6.59 8.10
N VAL A 24 9.28 7.33 7.15
CA VAL A 24 7.85 7.26 6.81
C VAL A 24 7.72 6.45 5.53
N ALA A 25 6.95 5.37 5.60
CA ALA A 25 6.56 4.56 4.46
C ALA A 25 5.09 4.82 4.13
N ASP A 26 4.83 5.49 3.01
CA ASP A 26 3.49 5.76 2.50
C ASP A 26 3.17 4.73 1.40
N CYS A 27 2.48 3.65 1.79
CA CYS A 27 2.17 2.52 0.93
C CYS A 27 0.78 2.68 0.30
N GLY A 28 0.69 3.55 -0.71
CA GLY A 28 -0.56 3.88 -1.39
C GLY A 28 -1.07 2.82 -2.36
N GLY A 29 -2.10 3.21 -3.12
CA GLY A 29 -2.71 2.37 -4.15
C GLY A 29 -1.84 2.20 -5.39
N CYS A 30 -1.17 3.26 -5.84
CA CYS A 30 -0.34 3.23 -7.05
C CYS A 30 1.15 3.26 -6.71
N THR A 31 1.56 4.14 -5.80
CA THR A 31 2.95 4.34 -5.40
C THR A 31 3.19 3.81 -4.00
N VAL A 32 4.44 3.45 -3.75
CA VAL A 32 4.99 3.42 -2.40
C VAL A 32 6.07 4.48 -2.34
N ASP A 33 5.98 5.36 -1.35
CA ASP A 33 6.92 6.45 -1.16
C ASP A 33 7.61 6.35 0.20
N LEU A 34 8.93 6.47 0.21
CA LEU A 34 9.76 6.45 1.41
C LEU A 34 10.42 7.82 1.61
N THR A 35 10.36 8.33 2.83
CA THR A 35 11.10 9.55 3.23
C THR A 35 11.76 9.33 4.58
N SER A 36 13.06 9.64 4.66
CA SER A 36 13.83 9.59 5.90
C SER A 36 13.93 10.98 6.49
N ARG A 37 13.52 11.12 7.76
CA ARG A 37 13.40 12.38 8.46
C ARG A 37 14.22 12.36 9.73
N LYS A 38 14.82 13.51 10.07
CA LYS A 38 15.47 13.74 11.36
C LYS A 38 14.65 14.75 12.16
N LEU A 39 14.39 14.44 13.42
CA LEU A 39 13.79 15.38 14.35
C LEU A 39 14.83 16.39 14.80
N LEU A 40 14.54 17.66 14.60
CA LEU A 40 15.35 18.78 15.04
C LEU A 40 14.74 19.42 16.31
N PRO A 41 15.48 20.30 17.01
CA PRO A 41 14.91 21.13 18.06
C PRO A 41 13.67 21.90 17.57
N GLU A 42 12.81 22.32 18.50
CA GLU A 42 11.56 23.06 18.20
C GLU A 42 10.56 22.28 17.32
N ASN A 43 10.60 20.93 17.34
CA ASN A 43 9.73 20.05 16.54
C ASN A 43 9.81 20.30 15.03
N LYS A 44 10.99 20.71 14.53
CA LYS A 44 11.25 20.83 13.10
C LYS A 44 11.70 19.48 12.53
N LEU A 45 11.45 19.26 11.25
CA LEU A 45 11.97 18.11 10.51
C LEU A 45 12.95 18.55 9.44
N SER A 46 14.03 17.80 9.30
CA SER A 46 14.86 17.83 8.09
C SER A 46 14.77 16.51 7.33
N GLU A 47 14.99 16.57 6.03
CA GLU A 47 15.20 15.38 5.21
C GLU A 47 16.65 14.91 5.34
N ILE A 48 16.84 13.60 5.47
CA ILE A 48 18.18 12.98 5.51
C ILE A 48 18.64 12.64 4.09
N THR A 49 17.70 12.16 3.28
CA THR A 49 17.90 11.83 1.86
C THR A 49 16.68 12.30 1.09
N GLU A 50 16.88 12.51 -0.21
CA GLU A 50 15.79 12.73 -1.16
C GLU A 50 14.75 11.62 -1.04
N ARG A 51 13.48 12.01 -1.18
CA ARG A 51 12.35 11.09 -1.21
C ARG A 51 12.52 10.11 -2.37
N ILE A 52 12.33 8.82 -2.08
CA ILE A 52 12.27 7.79 -3.12
C ILE A 52 10.85 7.27 -3.21
N GLY A 53 10.42 6.93 -4.43
CA GLY A 53 9.10 6.36 -4.66
C GLY A 53 9.08 5.55 -5.94
N ASP A 54 8.25 4.52 -5.97
CA ASP A 54 8.09 3.65 -7.13
C ASP A 54 6.65 3.18 -7.32
N LEU A 55 6.33 2.71 -8.53
CA LEU A 55 5.04 2.14 -8.91
C LEU A 55 4.92 0.71 -8.40
N CYS A 56 4.73 0.55 -7.09
CA CYS A 56 4.61 -0.76 -6.44
C CYS A 56 3.50 -0.81 -5.38
N GLY A 57 2.50 0.08 -5.50
CA GLY A 57 1.37 0.16 -4.57
C GLY A 57 0.36 -0.98 -4.69
N SER A 58 -0.70 -0.91 -3.88
CA SER A 58 -1.71 -1.97 -3.73
C SER A 58 -2.38 -2.45 -5.03
N THR A 59 -2.45 -1.61 -6.07
CA THR A 59 -3.01 -1.97 -7.38
C THR A 59 -2.22 -3.08 -8.06
N PHE A 60 -0.92 -3.20 -7.78
CA PHE A 60 -0.09 -4.29 -8.29
C PHE A 60 -0.48 -5.63 -7.68
N VAL A 61 -0.91 -5.64 -6.41
CA VAL A 61 -1.49 -6.83 -5.76
C VAL A 61 -2.80 -7.24 -6.44
N ASP A 62 -3.66 -6.27 -6.79
CA ASP A 62 -4.91 -6.53 -7.51
C ASP A 62 -4.65 -7.11 -8.91
N LYS A 63 -3.62 -6.60 -9.59
CA LYS A 63 -3.16 -7.14 -10.88
C LYS A 63 -2.66 -8.57 -10.74
N GLU A 64 -1.87 -8.88 -9.72
CA GLU A 64 -1.41 -10.24 -9.48
C GLU A 64 -2.53 -11.20 -9.11
N PHE A 65 -3.56 -10.74 -8.41
CA PHE A 65 -4.78 -11.52 -8.20
C PHE A 65 -5.47 -11.87 -9.52
N LEU A 66 -5.64 -10.92 -10.43
CA LEU A 66 -6.22 -11.18 -11.76
C LEU A 66 -5.33 -12.10 -12.61
N SER A 67 -4.02 -11.93 -12.53
CA SER A 67 -3.02 -12.80 -13.17
C SER A 67 -3.13 -14.24 -12.68
N TRP A 68 -3.19 -14.43 -11.35
CA TRP A 68 -3.42 -15.72 -10.72
C TRP A 68 -4.76 -16.34 -11.12
N LEU A 69 -5.84 -15.56 -11.07
CA LEU A 69 -7.16 -16.04 -11.46
C LEU A 69 -7.18 -16.44 -12.93
N GLY A 70 -6.52 -15.68 -13.81
CA GLY A 70 -6.39 -15.97 -15.23
C GLY A 70 -5.66 -17.28 -15.51
N ARG A 71 -4.67 -17.65 -14.68
CA ARG A 71 -4.04 -18.98 -14.74
C ARG A 71 -4.98 -20.12 -14.34
N LYS A 72 -6.03 -19.84 -13.57
CA LYS A 72 -7.02 -20.85 -13.12
C LYS A 72 -8.21 -20.99 -14.06
N VAL A 73 -8.78 -19.87 -14.51
CA VAL A 73 -10.02 -19.85 -15.32
C VAL A 73 -9.79 -19.55 -16.81
N GLY A 74 -8.56 -19.19 -17.18
CA GLY A 74 -8.18 -18.82 -18.53
C GLY A 74 -8.22 -17.30 -18.76
N PHE A 75 -7.13 -16.75 -19.30
CA PHE A 75 -7.02 -15.31 -19.60
C PHE A 75 -8.07 -14.82 -20.59
N LYS A 76 -8.43 -15.62 -21.61
CA LYS A 76 -9.49 -15.26 -22.58
C LYS A 76 -10.86 -15.07 -21.91
N ALA A 77 -11.17 -15.89 -20.91
CA ALA A 77 -12.42 -15.78 -20.17
C ALA A 77 -12.46 -14.49 -19.33
N LEU A 78 -11.35 -14.15 -18.65
CA LEU A 78 -11.24 -12.88 -17.92
C LEU A 78 -11.30 -11.66 -18.84
N GLU A 79 -10.63 -11.69 -19.98
CA GLU A 79 -10.70 -10.58 -20.94
C GLU A 79 -12.10 -10.42 -21.54
N SER A 80 -12.81 -11.53 -21.79
CA SER A 80 -14.21 -11.50 -22.20
C SER A 80 -15.10 -10.88 -21.10
N LEU A 81 -14.90 -11.26 -19.82
CA LEU A 81 -15.62 -10.65 -18.70
C LEU A 81 -15.35 -9.15 -18.61
N LYS A 82 -14.08 -8.75 -18.73
CA LYS A 82 -13.66 -7.34 -18.67
C LYS A 82 -14.28 -6.51 -19.79
N SER A 83 -14.29 -7.04 -21.01
CA SER A 83 -14.75 -6.33 -22.21
C SER A 83 -16.27 -6.23 -22.28
N ASN A 84 -16.98 -7.31 -21.89
CA ASN A 84 -18.43 -7.39 -22.00
C ASN A 84 -19.14 -6.94 -20.71
N ASN A 85 -18.50 -7.04 -19.55
CA ASN A 85 -19.10 -6.81 -18.24
C ASN A 85 -18.12 -6.16 -17.26
N TYR A 86 -17.57 -4.99 -17.62
CA TYR A 86 -16.57 -4.29 -16.81
C TYR A 86 -17.00 -4.05 -15.35
N GLY A 87 -18.29 -3.77 -15.11
CA GLY A 87 -18.84 -3.63 -13.75
C GLY A 87 -18.74 -4.90 -12.91
N GLN A 88 -18.92 -6.08 -13.52
CA GLN A 88 -18.73 -7.37 -12.84
C GLN A 88 -17.24 -7.63 -12.57
N MET A 89 -16.36 -7.25 -13.49
CA MET A 89 -14.91 -7.29 -13.25
C MET A 89 -14.52 -6.38 -12.07
N GLN A 90 -15.04 -5.16 -12.00
CA GLN A 90 -14.81 -4.28 -10.85
C GLN A 90 -15.37 -4.85 -9.55
N PHE A 91 -16.57 -5.45 -9.57
CA PHE A 91 -17.13 -6.10 -8.39
C PHE A 91 -16.23 -7.24 -7.89
N LEU A 92 -15.74 -8.07 -8.81
CA LEU A 92 -14.81 -9.16 -8.52
C LEU A 92 -13.53 -8.65 -7.84
N VAL A 93 -12.93 -7.58 -8.35
CA VAL A 93 -11.71 -7.02 -7.75
C VAL A 93 -12.03 -6.30 -6.44
N GLN A 94 -12.94 -5.31 -6.46
CA GLN A 94 -13.12 -4.39 -5.34
C GLN A 94 -13.95 -4.98 -4.19
N ARG A 95 -15.02 -5.72 -4.49
CA ARG A 95 -15.92 -6.24 -3.45
C ARG A 95 -15.58 -7.66 -3.04
N PHE A 96 -15.21 -8.50 -3.99
CA PHE A 96 -14.82 -9.86 -3.64
C PHE A 96 -13.37 -9.90 -3.15
N PHE A 97 -12.39 -9.56 -4.00
CA PHE A 97 -10.99 -9.70 -3.62
C PHE A 97 -10.54 -8.68 -2.55
N CYS A 98 -10.67 -7.37 -2.79
CA CYS A 98 -10.16 -6.36 -1.86
C CYS A 98 -10.80 -6.47 -0.47
N GLN A 99 -12.13 -6.42 -0.40
CA GLN A 99 -12.85 -6.36 0.89
C GLN A 99 -12.88 -7.69 1.65
N ARG A 100 -12.93 -8.84 0.96
CA ARG A 100 -13.09 -10.14 1.63
C ARG A 100 -11.77 -10.87 1.84
N ILE A 101 -10.77 -10.60 1.01
CA ILE A 101 -9.50 -11.34 1.00
C ILE A 101 -8.34 -10.39 1.33
N LYS A 102 -8.03 -9.44 0.44
CA LYS A 102 -6.82 -8.59 0.55
C LYS A 102 -6.75 -7.84 1.89
N PHE A 103 -7.81 -7.13 2.28
CA PHE A 103 -7.82 -6.34 3.52
C PHE A 103 -7.93 -7.18 4.80
N LYS A 104 -8.37 -8.44 4.68
CA LYS A 104 -8.48 -9.36 5.82
C LYS A 104 -7.25 -10.26 5.96
N PHE A 105 -6.32 -10.18 5.02
CA PHE A 105 -5.12 -10.99 5.03
C PHE A 105 -4.17 -10.52 6.15
N ASN A 106 -3.98 -11.37 7.16
CA ASN A 106 -3.04 -11.18 8.27
C ASN A 106 -1.70 -11.91 8.06
N GLY A 107 -1.62 -12.79 7.06
CA GLY A 107 -0.42 -13.60 6.78
C GLY A 107 -0.19 -14.74 7.76
N GLU A 108 -1.17 -15.07 8.61
CA GLU A 108 -1.03 -16.16 9.59
C GLU A 108 -1.10 -17.53 8.90
N LEU A 109 0.00 -18.30 8.98
CA LEU A 109 0.15 -19.59 8.32
C LEU A 109 -0.95 -20.61 8.66
N ALA A 110 -1.54 -20.50 9.86
CA ALA A 110 -2.62 -21.38 10.31
C ALA A 110 -3.94 -21.18 9.53
N ASP A 111 -4.14 -20.03 8.90
CA ASP A 111 -5.37 -19.69 8.17
C ASP A 111 -5.35 -20.22 6.72
N PHE A 112 -4.20 -20.70 6.23
CA PHE A 112 -4.06 -21.28 4.90
C PHE A 112 -4.42 -22.78 4.95
N LYS A 113 -5.68 -23.09 4.67
CA LYS A 113 -6.18 -24.47 4.52
C LYS A 113 -6.04 -25.00 3.10
#